data_AF-A0A8H7MDW4-F1
#
_entry.id   AF-A0A8H7MDW4-F1
#
_cell.length_a   1.000
_cell.length_b   1.000
_cell.length_c   1.000
_cell.angle_alpha   90.00
_cell.angle_beta   90.00
_cell.angle_gamma   90.00
#
_symmetry.space_group_name_H-M   'P 1'
#
loop_
_entity.id
_entity.type
_entity.pdbx_description
1 polymer ?
#
loop_
_entity_poly.entity_id
_entity_poly.type
_entity_poly.pdbx_seq_one_letter_code
_entity_poly.pdbx_strand_id
1 'polypeptide(L)'
;MSANTRPTPRLTLLDQTFWEVLPANYDKIKQRWLRIATLHEEARSDLLPSDRAGALSSLKAELEMLKKDLDEYRALVRGIDITDVAEMYVVAGEVRERALQIAKADFGDVEASLKMVEDRMKEVKAELVYGFDQ
;
A
#
# COMPACT_ATOMS: atom_id res chain seq x y z
N MET A 1 -33.39 14.28 22.49
CA MET A 1 -33.33 15.17 21.31
C MET A 1 -32.36 14.53 20.34
N SER A 2 -32.85 13.87 19.29
CA SER A 2 -31.99 13.22 18.30
C SER A 2 -31.43 14.29 17.37
N ALA A 3 -30.14 14.58 17.49
CA ALA A 3 -29.44 15.42 16.54
C ALA A 3 -29.39 14.67 15.21
N ASN A 4 -30.14 15.16 14.23
CA ASN A 4 -30.14 14.67 12.86
C ASN A 4 -28.82 15.15 12.21
N THR A 5 -27.72 14.47 12.50
CA THR A 5 -26.39 14.75 11.92
C THR A 5 -26.42 14.36 10.45
N ARG A 6 -26.82 15.29 9.59
CA ARG A 6 -26.64 15.14 8.15
C ARG A 6 -25.14 14.99 7.89
N PRO A 7 -24.70 13.94 7.19
CA PRO A 7 -23.30 13.78 6.85
C PRO A 7 -22.83 14.99 6.03
N THR A 8 -21.81 15.68 6.52
CA THR A 8 -21.18 16.76 5.76
C THR A 8 -20.34 16.17 4.62
N PRO A 9 -20.19 16.86 3.47
CA PRO A 9 -19.44 16.35 2.32
C PRO A 9 -18.02 15.86 2.62
N ARG A 10 -17.34 16.48 3.61
CA ARG A 10 -16.02 16.06 4.09
C ARG A 10 -16.04 14.69 4.78
N LEU A 11 -17.05 14.43 5.62
CA LEU A 11 -17.23 13.15 6.31
C LEU A 11 -17.54 12.02 5.33
N THR A 12 -18.36 12.27 4.30
CA THR A 12 -18.63 11.24 3.26
C THR A 12 -17.41 10.92 2.41
N LEU A 13 -16.57 11.91 2.12
CA LEU A 13 -15.32 11.71 1.40
C LEU A 13 -14.31 10.93 2.24
N LEU A 14 -14.19 11.25 3.54
CA LEU A 14 -13.35 10.50 4.46
C LEU A 14 -13.83 9.06 4.62
N ASP A 15 -15.12 8.85 4.86
CA ASP A 15 -15.74 7.54 5.05
C ASP A 15 -15.51 6.63 3.84
N GLN A 16 -15.78 7.15 2.63
CA GLN A 16 -15.50 6.42 1.39
C GLN A 16 -14.00 6.15 1.21
N THR A 17 -13.15 7.13 1.50
CA THR A 17 -11.69 6.97 1.38
C THR A 17 -11.18 5.89 2.33
N PHE A 18 -11.65 5.90 3.57
CA PHE A 18 -11.16 5.04 4.64
C PHE A 18 -11.66 3.60 4.51
N TRP A 19 -12.93 3.40 4.14
CA TRP A 19 -13.54 2.07 4.10
C TRP A 19 -13.53 1.39 2.74
N GLU A 20 -13.43 2.15 1.65
CA GLU A 20 -13.46 1.58 0.30
C GLU A 20 -12.12 1.78 -0.41
N VAL A 21 -11.66 3.03 -0.54
CA VAL A 21 -10.54 3.37 -1.43
C VAL A 21 -9.21 2.85 -0.88
N LEU A 22 -8.89 3.10 0.39
CA LEU A 22 -7.65 2.62 0.98
C LEU A 22 -7.56 1.08 0.98
N PRO A 23 -8.56 0.31 1.47
CA PRO A 23 -8.51 -1.14 1.42
C PRO A 23 -8.35 -1.69 0.00
N ALA A 24 -9.09 -1.14 -0.97
CA ALA A 24 -8.99 -1.59 -2.36
C ALA A 24 -7.59 -1.37 -2.96
N ASN A 25 -6.95 -0.22 -2.67
CA ASN A 25 -5.59 0.04 -3.14
C ASN A 25 -4.56 -0.83 -2.41
N TYR A 26 -4.77 -1.12 -1.12
CA TYR A 26 -3.91 -2.03 -0.38
C TYR A 26 -4.00 -3.48 -0.91
N ASP A 27 -5.20 -3.94 -1.25
CA ASP A 27 -5.40 -5.26 -1.85
C ASP A 27 -4.78 -5.36 -3.24
N LYS A 28 -4.83 -4.28 -4.04
CA LYS A 28 -4.10 -4.19 -5.31
C LYS A 28 -2.59 -4.36 -5.12
N ILE A 29 -2.00 -3.70 -4.11
CA ILE A 29 -0.58 -3.85 -3.76
C ILE A 29 -0.27 -5.30 -3.38
N LYS A 30 -1.09 -5.93 -2.52
CA LYS A 30 -0.91 -7.33 -2.12
C LYS A 30 -0.97 -8.30 -3.29
N GLN A 31 -1.99 -8.18 -4.14
CA GLN A 31 -2.16 -9.04 -5.32
C GLN A 31 -0.95 -8.92 -6.25
N ARG A 32 -0.46 -7.70 -6.45
CA ARG A 32 0.73 -7.47 -7.27
C ARG A 32 1.99 -8.05 -6.65
N TRP A 33 2.15 -7.90 -5.33
CA TRP A 33 3.26 -8.49 -4.60
C TRP A 33 3.30 -10.02 -4.75
N LEU A 34 2.14 -10.68 -4.64
CA LEU A 34 2.01 -12.12 -4.87
C LEU A 34 2.43 -12.49 -6.30
N ARG A 35 1.98 -11.73 -7.30
CA ARG A 35 2.35 -11.97 -8.70
C ARG A 35 3.86 -11.81 -8.93
N ILE A 36 4.48 -10.81 -8.32
CA ILE A 36 5.95 -10.62 -8.34
C ILE A 36 6.66 -11.83 -7.75
N ALA A 37 6.20 -12.33 -6.61
CA ALA A 37 6.79 -13.51 -5.98
C ALA A 37 6.70 -14.75 -6.89
N THR A 38 5.55 -14.97 -7.54
CA THR A 38 5.37 -16.06 -8.51
C THR A 38 6.31 -15.92 -9.71
N LEU A 39 6.32 -14.75 -10.37
CA LEU A 39 7.18 -14.49 -11.53
C LEU A 39 8.67 -14.58 -11.18
N HIS A 40 9.05 -14.21 -9.96
CA HIS A 40 10.42 -14.34 -9.47
C HIS A 40 10.85 -15.80 -9.33
N GLU A 41 9.96 -16.65 -8.82
CA GLU A 41 10.21 -18.09 -8.72
C GLU A 41 10.23 -18.77 -10.09
N GLU A 42 9.32 -18.40 -11.00
CA GLU A 42 9.29 -18.88 -12.39
C GLU A 42 10.60 -18.52 -13.11
N ALA A 43 11.02 -17.26 -13.06
CA ALA A 43 12.29 -16.83 -13.67
C ALA A 43 13.50 -17.61 -13.13
N ARG A 44 13.46 -18.03 -11.85
CA ARG A 44 14.53 -18.78 -11.19
C ARG A 44 14.53 -20.27 -11.56
N SER A 45 13.36 -20.87 -11.73
CA SER A 45 13.18 -22.31 -11.90
C SER A 45 13.03 -22.77 -13.36
N ASP A 46 12.67 -21.87 -14.28
CA ASP A 46 12.45 -22.20 -15.67
C ASP A 46 13.75 -22.60 -16.40
N LEU A 47 13.73 -23.80 -16.96
CA LEU A 47 14.85 -24.39 -17.69
C LEU A 47 14.95 -23.90 -19.14
N LEU A 48 13.85 -23.36 -19.68
CA LEU A 48 13.79 -22.88 -21.06
C LEU A 48 14.15 -21.38 -21.12
N PRO A 49 15.16 -20.99 -21.92
CA PRO A 49 15.60 -19.58 -22.00
C PRO A 49 14.52 -18.61 -22.49
N SER A 50 13.58 -19.05 -23.34
CA SER A 50 12.47 -18.23 -23.82
C SER A 50 11.49 -17.88 -22.70
N ASP A 51 11.18 -18.86 -21.86
CA ASP A 51 10.17 -18.74 -20.81
C ASP A 51 10.75 -17.90 -19.67
N ARG A 52 12.04 -18.13 -19.35
CA ARG A 52 12.83 -17.28 -18.46
C ARG A 52 12.86 -15.81 -18.91
N ALA A 53 13.09 -15.53 -20.19
CA ALA A 53 13.10 -14.16 -20.71
C ALA A 53 11.71 -13.49 -20.62
N GLY A 54 10.64 -14.26 -20.89
CA GLY A 54 9.25 -13.81 -20.73
C GLY A 54 8.89 -13.48 -19.27
N ALA A 55 9.27 -14.36 -18.34
CA ALA A 55 9.09 -14.17 -16.91
C ALA A 55 9.86 -12.94 -16.40
N LEU A 56 11.12 -12.76 -16.82
CA LEU A 56 11.94 -11.58 -16.47
C LEU A 56 11.35 -10.26 -16.98
N SER A 57 10.84 -10.24 -18.21
CA SER A 57 10.18 -9.05 -18.76
C SER A 57 8.90 -8.72 -17.98
N SER A 58 8.10 -9.74 -17.68
CA SER A 58 6.87 -9.59 -16.91
C SER A 58 7.14 -9.11 -15.49
N LEU A 59 8.18 -9.66 -14.84
CA LEU A 59 8.61 -9.29 -13.50
C LEU A 59 9.07 -7.82 -13.45
N LYS A 60 9.85 -7.36 -14.43
CA LYS A 60 10.24 -5.93 -14.54
C LYS A 60 9.02 -5.02 -14.64
N ALA A 61 8.05 -5.38 -15.47
CA ALA A 61 6.82 -4.59 -15.62
C ALA A 61 6.00 -4.56 -14.32
N GLU A 62 5.85 -5.69 -13.64
CA GLU A 62 5.14 -5.76 -12.36
C GLU A 62 5.82 -4.96 -11.25
N LEU A 63 7.16 -4.95 -11.19
CA LEU A 63 7.90 -4.14 -10.22
C LEU A 63 7.71 -2.63 -10.45
N GLU A 64 7.65 -2.16 -11.70
CA GLU A 64 7.35 -0.75 -11.99
C GLU A 64 5.90 -0.40 -11.68
N MET A 65 4.95 -1.30 -11.97
CA MET A 65 3.55 -1.09 -11.57
C MET A 65 3.37 -1.09 -10.06
N LEU A 66 4.10 -1.93 -9.32
CA LEU A 66 4.08 -1.94 -7.85
C LEU A 66 4.58 -0.62 -7.28
N LYS A 67 5.69 -0.10 -7.81
CA LYS A 67 6.21 1.20 -7.40
C LYS A 67 5.15 2.29 -7.56
N LYS A 68 4.48 2.32 -8.71
CA LYS A 68 3.39 3.27 -8.96
C LYS A 68 2.22 3.09 -7.98
N ASP A 69 1.81 1.85 -7.71
CA ASP A 69 0.73 1.57 -6.76
C ASP A 69 1.08 2.01 -5.33
N LEU A 70 2.34 1.87 -4.90
CA LEU A 70 2.83 2.38 -3.61
C LEU A 70 2.81 3.91 -3.56
N ASP A 71 3.24 4.58 -4.64
CA ASP A 71 3.21 6.05 -4.72
C ASP A 71 1.77 6.60 -4.71
N GLU A 72 0.85 5.94 -5.42
CA GLU A 72 -0.58 6.25 -5.41
C GLU A 72 -1.17 6.08 -4.00
N TYR A 73 -0.89 4.95 -3.34
CA TYR A 73 -1.37 4.68 -1.98
C TYR A 73 -0.85 5.72 -0.99
N ARG A 74 0.45 6.05 -1.06
CA ARG A 74 1.06 7.08 -0.21
C ARG A 74 0.44 8.46 -0.44
N ALA A 75 0.13 8.81 -1.69
CA ALA A 75 -0.54 10.06 -2.03
C ALA A 75 -1.95 10.13 -1.43
N LEU A 76 -2.70 9.02 -1.47
CA LEU A 76 -4.02 8.92 -0.82
C LEU A 76 -3.92 9.12 0.68
N VAL A 77 -3.01 8.40 1.36
CA VAL A 77 -2.81 8.50 2.81
C VAL A 77 -2.41 9.92 3.21
N ARG A 78 -1.49 10.56 2.47
CA ARG A 78 -1.08 11.96 2.74
C ARG A 78 -2.19 12.98 2.49
N GLY A 79 -3.20 12.63 1.71
CA GLY A 79 -4.37 13.46 1.46
C GLY A 79 -5.39 13.46 2.61
N ILE A 80 -5.26 12.55 3.58
CA ILE A 80 -6.16 12.45 4.73
C ILE A 80 -5.73 13.44 5.81
N ASP A 81 -6.67 14.24 6.31
CA ASP A 81 -6.43 15.09 7.48
C ASP A 81 -6.34 14.20 8.73
N ILE A 82 -5.19 14.24 9.39
CA ILE A 82 -4.94 13.50 10.62
C ILE A 82 -5.91 13.89 11.75
N THR A 83 -6.41 15.12 11.73
CA THR A 83 -7.39 15.60 12.71
C THR A 83 -8.71 14.86 12.56
N ASP A 84 -9.15 14.61 11.32
CA ASP A 84 -10.38 13.89 11.05
C ASP A 84 -10.29 12.44 11.56
N VAL A 85 -9.13 11.79 11.39
CA VAL A 85 -8.86 10.45 11.94
C VAL A 85 -8.80 10.47 13.47
N ALA A 86 -8.18 11.49 14.07
CA ALA A 86 -8.19 11.66 15.52
C ALA A 86 -9.61 11.84 16.06
N GLU A 87 -10.49 12.57 15.36
CA GLU A 87 -11.88 12.72 15.77
C GLU A 87 -12.65 11.38 15.76
N MET A 88 -12.33 10.45 14.86
CA MET A 88 -12.90 9.09 14.89
C MET A 88 -12.55 8.37 16.20
N TYR A 89 -11.30 8.49 16.67
CA TYR A 89 -10.89 7.93 17.96
C TYR A 89 -11.57 8.62 19.15
N VAL A 90 -11.80 9.93 19.08
CA VAL A 90 -12.56 10.65 20.11
C VAL A 90 -14.00 10.14 20.19
N VAL A 91 -14.64 9.90 19.05
CA VAL A 91 -15.99 9.30 19.00
C VAL A 91 -15.99 7.87 19.58
N ALA A 92 -14.90 7.12 19.41
CA ALA A 92 -14.72 5.80 20.01
C ALA A 92 -14.45 5.83 21.54
N GLY A 93 -14.31 7.02 22.14
CA GLY A 93 -14.15 7.20 23.59
C GLY A 93 -12.76 7.64 24.04
N GLU A 94 -11.82 7.89 23.12
CA GLU A 94 -10.48 8.37 23.46
C GLU A 94 -10.48 9.86 23.83
N VAL A 95 -9.56 10.24 24.73
CA VAL A 95 -9.31 11.65 25.04
C VAL A 95 -8.59 12.29 23.85
N ARG A 96 -8.94 13.54 23.50
CA ARG A 96 -8.43 14.26 22.31
C ARG A 96 -6.90 14.18 22.11
N GLU A 97 -6.12 14.38 23.17
CA GLU A 97 -4.66 14.28 23.09
C GLU A 97 -4.20 12.87 22.72
N ARG A 98 -4.82 11.86 23.33
CA ARG A 98 -4.52 10.45 23.07
C ARG A 98 -4.95 10.03 21.68
N ALA A 99 -6.13 10.45 21.24
CA ALA A 99 -6.65 10.22 19.91
C ALA A 99 -5.71 10.74 18.81
N LEU A 100 -5.17 11.95 18.99
CA LEU A 100 -4.19 12.52 18.05
C LEU A 100 -2.87 11.75 18.05
N GLN A 101 -2.42 11.25 19.20
CA GLN A 101 -1.22 10.42 19.28
C GLN A 101 -1.41 9.08 18.56
N ILE A 102 -2.57 8.43 18.73
CA ILE A 102 -2.91 7.18 18.04
C ILE A 102 -2.94 7.42 16.53
N ALA A 103 -3.65 8.44 16.06
CA ALA A 103 -3.70 8.77 14.64
C ALA A 103 -2.30 9.02 14.05
N LYS A 104 -1.39 9.69 14.78
CA LYS A 104 0.00 9.86 14.34
C LYS A 104 0.77 8.54 14.25
N ALA A 105 0.56 7.65 15.21
CA ALA A 105 1.19 6.33 15.21
C ALA A 105 0.72 5.52 14.01
N ASP A 106 -0.59 5.47 13.73
CA ASP A 106 -1.16 4.73 12.61
C ASP A 106 -0.59 5.18 11.25
N PHE A 107 -0.48 6.50 11.03
CA PHE A 107 0.13 7.02 9.80
C PHE A 107 1.62 6.64 9.72
N GLY A 108 2.32 6.61 10.85
CA GLY A 108 3.70 6.14 10.93
C GLY A 108 3.84 4.66 10.58
N ASP A 109 2.95 3.82 11.11
CA ASP A 109 2.93 2.38 10.85
C ASP A 109 2.62 2.07 9.38
N VAL A 110 1.73 2.85 8.77
CA VAL A 110 1.44 2.76 7.33
C VAL A 110 2.68 3.10 6.50
N GLU A 111 3.36 4.24 6.76
CA GLU A 111 4.57 4.60 6.02
C GLU A 111 5.69 3.57 6.24
N ALA A 112 5.86 3.05 7.46
CA ALA A 112 6.82 1.99 7.75
C ALA A 112 6.52 0.72 6.94
N SER A 113 5.24 0.33 6.85
CA SER A 113 4.80 -0.82 6.07
C SER A 113 5.06 -0.65 4.58
N LEU A 114 4.80 0.53 4.01
CA LEU A 114 5.10 0.83 2.61
C LEU A 114 6.60 0.77 2.34
N LYS A 115 7.41 1.31 3.25
CA LYS A 115 8.87 1.26 3.15
C LYS A 115 9.41 -0.18 3.15
N MET A 116 8.85 -1.07 3.97
CA MET A 116 9.22 -2.49 3.95
C MET A 116 8.98 -3.13 2.57
N VAL A 117 7.85 -2.81 1.92
CA VAL A 117 7.56 -3.30 0.57
C VAL A 117 8.54 -2.71 -0.46
N GLU A 118 8.87 -1.42 -0.36
CA GLU A 118 9.87 -0.78 -1.24
C GLU A 118 11.25 -1.41 -1.09
N ASP A 119 11.68 -1.69 0.14
CA ASP A 119 12.99 -2.28 0.41
C ASP A 119 13.04 -3.71 -0.15
N ARG A 120 11.97 -4.51 0.03
CA ARG A 120 11.88 -5.84 -0.57
C ARG A 120 11.83 -5.79 -2.10
N MET A 121 11.20 -4.79 -2.69
CA MET A 121 11.22 -4.55 -4.13
C MET A 121 12.63 -4.24 -4.64
N LYS A 122 13.44 -3.48 -3.90
CA LYS A 122 14.85 -3.20 -4.25
C LYS A 122 15.69 -4.47 -4.22
N GLU A 123 15.46 -5.37 -3.26
CA GLU A 123 16.14 -6.67 -3.20
C GLU A 123 15.84 -7.50 -4.45
N VAL A 124 14.56 -7.65 -4.84
CA VAL A 124 14.18 -8.35 -6.07
C VAL A 124 14.80 -7.69 -7.31
N LYS A 125 14.81 -6.35 -7.40
CA LYS A 125 15.47 -5.64 -8.50
C LYS A 125 16.98 -5.89 -8.54
N ALA A 126 17.65 -5.96 -7.40
CA ALA A 126 19.07 -6.26 -7.33
C ALA A 126 19.34 -7.69 -7.80
N GLU A 127 18.54 -8.67 -7.36
CA GLU A 127 18.64 -10.05 -7.83
C GLU A 127 18.43 -10.15 -9.35
N LEU A 128 17.53 -9.36 -9.92
CA LEU A 128 17.35 -9.31 -11.38
C LEU A 128 18.57 -8.81 -12.16
N VAL A 129 19.30 -7.85 -11.59
CA VAL A 129 20.46 -7.24 -12.25
C VAL A 129 21.71 -8.10 -12.08
N TYR A 130 21.86 -8.79 -10.94
CA TYR A 130 23.10 -9.48 -10.60
C TYR A 130 23.00 -11.02 -10.57
N GLY A 131 21.80 -11.59 -10.45
CA GLY A 131 21.58 -13.02 -10.18
C GLY A 131 21.16 -13.86 -11.40
N PHE A 132 20.71 -13.25 -12.49
CA PHE A 132 20.28 -13.97 -13.70
C PHE A 132 21.28 -13.90 -14.87
N ASP A 133 22.38 -13.16 -14.70
CA ASP A 133 23.50 -13.07 -15.66
C ASP A 133 24.59 -14.14 -15.41
N GLN A 134 24.31 -15.15 -14.58
CA GLN A 134 25.09 -16.39 -14.40
C GLN A 134 24.29 -17.61 -14.87
#